data_AF-A0A7J7JSP6-F1
#
_entry.id   AF-A0A7J7JSP6-F1
#
_cell.length_a   1.000
_cell.length_b   1.000
_cell.length_c   1.000
_cell.angle_alpha   90.00
_cell.angle_beta   90.00
_cell.angle_gamma   90.00
#
_symmetry.space_group_name_H-M   'P 1'
#
loop_
_entity.id
_entity.type
_entity.pdbx_description
1 polymer ?
#
loop_
_entity_poly.entity_id
_entity_poly.type
_entity_poly.pdbx_seq_one_letter_code
_entity_poly.pdbx_strand_id
1 'polypeptide(L)'
;MNVCIATWCDMMCKWKAILDVDRRHGDSTATHNAYSKLIWDVWMPIVRTAISHWNTRNADALIEVLEHWMPLLPPWMFQNILNQLINPKLQMEVDNWNPLTDTVPIHAWLHPWLPLMGSRLEHLWAPIRQKLSTALSKWHPSDISAMLMLKPWVNVFSAGAYGGLPV
;
A
#
# COMPACT_ATOMS: atom_id res chain seq x y z
N MET A 1 19.84 -9.08 3.08
CA MET A 1 18.42 -9.23 2.66
C MET A 1 18.28 -9.21 1.14
N ASN A 2 18.93 -8.27 0.43
CA ASN A 2 18.82 -8.12 -1.03
C ASN A 2 19.27 -9.33 -1.87
N VAL A 3 20.32 -10.05 -1.47
CA VAL A 3 20.78 -11.23 -2.24
C VAL A 3 19.75 -12.37 -2.24
N CYS A 4 19.08 -12.60 -1.10
CA CYS A 4 18.09 -13.68 -0.98
C CYS A 4 16.83 -13.37 -1.81
N ILE A 5 16.39 -12.11 -1.81
CA ILE A 5 15.25 -11.65 -2.61
C ILE A 5 15.55 -11.81 -4.11
N ALA A 6 16.73 -11.34 -4.57
CA ALA A 6 17.12 -11.46 -5.97
C ALA A 6 17.18 -12.92 -6.44
N THR A 7 17.81 -13.81 -5.65
CA THR A 7 17.88 -15.24 -5.99
C THR A 7 16.51 -15.92 -6.03
N TRP A 8 15.59 -15.49 -5.17
CA TRP A 8 14.22 -15.99 -5.16
C TRP A 8 13.42 -15.48 -6.37
N CYS A 9 13.53 -14.21 -6.70
CA CYS A 9 12.87 -13.63 -7.87
C CYS A 9 13.32 -14.32 -9.17
N ASP A 10 14.62 -14.57 -9.34
CA ASP A 10 15.15 -15.30 -10.50
C ASP A 10 14.58 -16.73 -10.59
N MET A 11 14.47 -17.40 -9.45
CA MET A 11 13.86 -18.73 -9.39
C MET A 11 12.37 -18.66 -9.76
N MET A 12 11.63 -17.70 -9.23
CA MET A 12 10.19 -17.54 -9.51
C MET A 12 9.93 -17.11 -10.96
N CYS A 13 10.81 -16.32 -11.58
CA CYS A 13 10.79 -16.04 -13.02
C CYS A 13 10.86 -17.32 -13.85
N LYS A 14 11.77 -18.24 -13.49
CA LYS A 14 11.89 -19.55 -14.18
C LYS A 14 10.64 -20.40 -13.97
N TRP A 15 10.14 -20.49 -12.74
CA TRP A 15 8.89 -21.20 -12.45
C TRP A 15 7.70 -20.61 -13.18
N LYS A 16 7.61 -19.28 -13.30
CA LYS A 16 6.59 -18.61 -14.09
C LYS A 16 6.68 -19.03 -15.56
N ALA A 17 7.86 -18.99 -16.16
CA ALA A 17 8.05 -19.39 -17.55
C ALA A 17 7.63 -20.86 -17.82
N ILE A 18 7.79 -21.76 -16.84
CA ILE A 18 7.44 -23.18 -16.95
C ILE A 18 5.95 -23.44 -16.66
N LEU A 19 5.40 -22.81 -15.63
CA LEU A 19 4.06 -23.13 -15.08
C LEU A 19 2.94 -22.23 -15.63
N ASP A 20 3.29 -21.13 -16.31
CA ASP A 20 2.32 -20.26 -17.00
C ASP A 20 1.96 -20.80 -18.41
N VAL A 21 2.41 -22.03 -18.72
CA VAL A 21 2.26 -22.71 -20.03
C VAL A 21 0.85 -23.27 -20.27
N ASP A 22 -0.02 -23.31 -19.27
CA ASP A 22 -1.43 -23.77 -19.41
C ASP A 22 -2.28 -22.92 -20.37
N ARG A 23 -1.76 -21.77 -20.85
CA ARG A 23 -2.44 -20.93 -21.87
C ARG A 23 -2.65 -21.62 -23.23
N ARG A 24 -2.05 -22.79 -23.50
CA ARG A 24 -2.21 -23.47 -24.80
C ARG A 24 -3.53 -24.24 -24.94
N HIS A 25 -4.26 -24.48 -23.86
CA HIS A 25 -5.53 -25.23 -23.87
C HIS A 25 -6.70 -24.38 -23.38
N GLY A 26 -6.94 -23.22 -23.99
CA GLY A 26 -8.25 -22.56 -24.09
C GLY A 26 -9.05 -22.23 -22.81
N ASP A 27 -8.58 -22.55 -21.60
CA ASP A 27 -9.34 -22.32 -20.38
C ASP A 27 -9.00 -20.94 -19.79
N SER A 28 -9.98 -20.06 -19.89
CA SER A 28 -9.84 -18.61 -19.70
C SER A 28 -9.84 -18.17 -18.23
N THR A 29 -9.31 -18.98 -17.32
CA THR A 29 -9.23 -18.61 -15.90
C THR A 29 -7.78 -18.50 -15.44
N ALA A 30 -7.15 -17.36 -15.74
CA ALA A 30 -5.83 -16.99 -15.21
C ALA A 30 -5.75 -17.01 -13.66
N THR A 31 -6.89 -17.07 -12.97
CA THR A 31 -7.04 -17.29 -11.52
C THR A 31 -6.63 -18.70 -11.06
N HIS A 32 -6.54 -19.69 -11.96
CA HIS A 32 -6.36 -21.10 -11.58
C HIS A 32 -5.16 -21.81 -12.24
N ASN A 33 -4.23 -21.08 -12.86
CA ASN A 33 -3.03 -21.74 -13.39
C ASN A 33 -2.09 -22.23 -12.26
N ALA A 34 -1.30 -23.27 -12.54
CA ALA A 34 -0.42 -23.90 -11.56
C ALA A 34 0.55 -22.92 -10.89
N TYR A 35 1.00 -21.89 -11.63
CA TYR A 35 1.83 -20.83 -11.09
C TYR A 35 1.10 -19.97 -10.04
N SER A 36 -0.13 -19.53 -10.31
CA SER A 36 -0.92 -18.75 -9.34
C SER A 36 -1.18 -19.54 -8.06
N LYS A 37 -1.43 -20.85 -8.19
CA LYS A 37 -1.57 -21.76 -7.05
C LYS A 37 -0.27 -21.86 -6.24
N LEU A 38 0.88 -22.02 -6.89
CA LEU A 38 2.19 -22.03 -6.22
C LEU A 38 2.44 -20.75 -5.41
N ILE A 39 2.19 -19.58 -6.01
CA ILE A 39 2.36 -18.29 -5.33
C ILE A 39 1.40 -18.21 -4.13
N TRP A 40 0.14 -18.61 -4.31
CA TRP A 40 -0.86 -18.56 -3.25
C TRP A 40 -0.55 -19.51 -2.08
N ASP A 41 -0.10 -20.73 -2.36
CA ASP A 41 0.09 -21.76 -1.35
C ASP A 41 1.43 -21.61 -0.61
N VAL A 42 2.48 -21.10 -1.28
CA VAL A 42 3.85 -21.04 -0.72
C VAL A 42 4.27 -19.62 -0.35
N TRP A 43 4.09 -18.66 -1.26
CA TRP A 43 4.62 -17.30 -1.08
C TRP A 43 3.69 -16.41 -0.25
N MET A 44 2.38 -16.46 -0.51
CA MET A 44 1.41 -15.62 0.19
C MET A 44 1.41 -15.80 1.72
N PRO A 45 1.55 -17.01 2.31
CA PRO A 45 1.62 -17.17 3.77
C PRO A 45 2.81 -16.42 4.41
N ILE A 46 3.96 -16.40 3.73
CA ILE A 46 5.17 -15.69 4.18
C ILE A 46 4.89 -14.19 4.17
N VAL A 47 4.28 -13.69 3.11
CA VAL A 47 3.93 -12.27 2.95
C VAL A 47 2.88 -11.82 3.95
N ARG A 48 1.84 -12.63 4.19
CA ARG A 48 0.84 -12.36 5.25
C ARG A 48 1.50 -12.22 6.60
N THR A 49 2.45 -13.09 6.92
CA THR A 49 3.22 -13.03 8.17
C THR A 49 4.13 -11.81 8.23
N ALA A 50 4.79 -11.43 7.13
CA ALA A 50 5.60 -10.23 7.09
C ALA A 50 4.74 -8.97 7.29
N ILE A 51 3.59 -8.88 6.60
CA ILE A 51 2.66 -7.75 6.70
C ILE A 51 2.02 -7.69 8.10
N SER A 52 1.73 -8.82 8.75
CA SER A 52 1.16 -8.80 10.10
C SER A 52 2.10 -8.12 11.10
N HIS A 53 3.40 -8.36 11.00
CA HIS A 53 4.44 -7.77 11.85
C HIS A 53 4.98 -6.42 11.36
N TRP A 54 4.66 -6.03 10.12
CA TRP A 54 5.10 -4.76 9.56
C TRP A 54 4.60 -3.56 10.37
N ASN A 55 5.53 -2.64 10.66
CA ASN A 55 5.25 -1.34 11.25
C ASN A 55 4.86 -0.36 10.13
N THR A 56 3.61 0.10 10.16
CA THR A 56 3.03 1.03 9.17
C THR A 56 3.78 2.33 9.03
N ARG A 57 4.49 2.77 10.07
CA ARG A 57 5.31 3.99 10.05
C ARG A 57 6.58 3.84 9.20
N ASN A 58 6.97 2.61 8.84
CA ASN A 58 8.07 2.30 7.92
C ASN A 58 7.52 1.80 6.58
N ALA A 59 6.91 2.69 5.80
CA ALA A 59 6.22 2.36 4.56
C ALA A 59 7.17 1.85 3.46
N ASP A 60 8.30 2.52 3.26
CA ASP A 60 9.19 2.32 2.12
C ASP A 60 9.68 0.88 2.00
N ALA A 61 10.07 0.27 3.13
CA ALA A 61 10.59 -1.10 3.14
C ALA A 61 9.58 -2.14 2.62
N LEU A 62 8.29 -1.98 2.92
CA LEU A 62 7.27 -2.91 2.42
C LEU A 62 6.88 -2.59 0.98
N ILE A 63 6.81 -1.30 0.63
CA ILE A 63 6.55 -0.85 -0.74
C ILE A 63 7.61 -1.41 -1.69
N GLU A 64 8.89 -1.29 -1.35
CA GLU A 64 10.00 -1.81 -2.15
C GLU A 64 9.86 -3.32 -2.41
N VAL A 65 9.52 -4.09 -1.36
CA VAL A 65 9.27 -5.54 -1.50
C VAL A 65 8.08 -5.79 -2.43
N LEU A 66 6.97 -5.06 -2.26
CA LEU A 66 5.78 -5.26 -3.09
C LEU A 66 6.03 -4.89 -4.56
N GLU A 67 6.72 -3.79 -4.85
CA GLU A 67 7.08 -3.36 -6.21
C GLU A 67 7.99 -4.38 -6.89
N HIS A 68 8.96 -4.93 -6.16
CA HIS A 68 9.87 -5.94 -6.69
C HIS A 68 9.15 -7.25 -7.06
N TRP A 69 8.12 -7.61 -6.29
CA TRP A 69 7.31 -8.81 -6.55
C TRP A 69 6.16 -8.58 -7.53
N MET A 70 5.69 -7.34 -7.69
CA MET A 70 4.58 -6.96 -8.57
C MET A 70 4.59 -7.61 -9.97
N PRO A 71 5.71 -7.63 -10.74
CA PRO A 71 5.72 -8.25 -12.07
C PRO A 71 5.56 -9.78 -12.05
N LEU A 72 5.80 -10.42 -10.90
CA LEU A 72 5.72 -11.87 -10.72
C LEU A 72 4.36 -12.31 -10.18
N LEU A 73 3.53 -11.40 -9.68
CA LEU A 73 2.27 -11.73 -9.05
C LEU A 73 1.12 -11.73 -10.06
N PRO A 74 0.17 -12.67 -9.92
CA PRO A 74 -1.12 -12.53 -10.58
C PRO A 74 -1.80 -11.21 -10.17
N PRO A 75 -2.40 -10.44 -11.09
CA PRO A 75 -2.97 -9.13 -10.77
C PRO A 75 -3.97 -9.16 -9.62
N TRP A 76 -4.85 -10.17 -9.59
CA TRP A 76 -5.86 -10.35 -8.54
C TRP A 76 -5.24 -10.52 -7.15
N MET A 77 -4.06 -11.14 -7.08
CA MET A 77 -3.36 -11.40 -5.83
C MET A 77 -2.73 -10.14 -5.27
N PHE A 78 -2.16 -9.31 -6.13
CA PHE A 78 -1.69 -7.98 -5.74
C PHE A 78 -2.86 -7.12 -5.23
N GLN A 79 -4.01 -7.15 -5.90
CA GLN A 79 -5.22 -6.48 -5.41
C GLN A 79 -5.70 -7.05 -4.06
N ASN A 80 -5.57 -8.36 -3.83
CA ASN A 80 -5.88 -8.97 -2.53
C ASN A 80 -4.98 -8.42 -1.43
N ILE A 81 -3.67 -8.32 -1.67
CA ILE A 81 -2.71 -7.78 -0.70
C ILE A 81 -3.07 -6.34 -0.34
N LEU A 82 -3.26 -5.48 -1.33
CA LEU A 82 -3.57 -4.07 -1.08
C LEU A 82 -4.87 -3.91 -0.29
N ASN A 83 -5.93 -4.63 -0.66
CA ASN A 83 -7.25 -4.45 -0.07
C ASN A 83 -7.44 -5.14 1.28
N GLN A 84 -6.91 -6.35 1.43
CA GLN A 84 -7.22 -7.21 2.58
C GLN A 84 -6.11 -7.20 3.62
N LEU A 85 -4.90 -6.76 3.28
CA LEU A 85 -3.75 -6.77 4.19
C LEU A 85 -3.26 -5.37 4.50
N ILE A 86 -2.99 -4.56 3.47
CA ILE A 86 -2.44 -3.22 3.66
C ILE A 86 -3.51 -2.24 4.12
N ASN A 87 -4.63 -2.16 3.40
CA ASN A 87 -5.68 -1.18 3.66
C ASN A 87 -6.25 -1.25 5.10
N PRO A 88 -6.57 -2.42 5.67
CA PRO A 88 -7.08 -2.49 7.04
C PRO A 88 -6.08 -2.00 8.08
N LYS A 89 -4.77 -2.23 7.86
CA LYS A 89 -3.72 -1.73 8.75
C LYS A 89 -3.56 -0.22 8.66
N LEU A 90 -3.60 0.33 7.45
CA LEU A 90 -3.56 1.79 7.26
C LEU A 90 -4.78 2.46 7.88
N GLN A 91 -5.98 1.93 7.67
CA GLN A 91 -7.21 2.43 8.29
C GLN A 91 -7.09 2.45 9.82
N MET A 92 -6.68 1.34 10.44
CA MET A 92 -6.49 1.26 11.89
C MET A 92 -5.49 2.30 12.41
N GLU A 93 -4.39 2.53 11.69
CA GLU A 93 -3.39 3.53 12.07
C GLU A 93 -3.89 4.96 11.88
N VAL A 94 -4.68 5.23 10.84
CA VAL A 94 -5.38 6.50 10.68
C VAL A 94 -6.35 6.74 11.84
N ASP A 95 -7.06 5.70 12.28
CA ASP A 95 -8.01 5.77 13.39
C ASP A 95 -7.33 5.97 14.74
N ASN A 96 -6.13 5.43 14.93
CA ASN A 96 -5.33 5.62 16.15
C ASN A 96 -4.51 6.90 16.16
N TRP A 97 -4.14 7.43 14.99
CA TRP A 97 -3.30 8.62 14.89
C TRP A 97 -3.95 9.86 15.48
N ASN A 98 -3.19 10.61 16.27
CA ASN A 98 -3.62 11.85 16.90
C ASN A 98 -2.67 13.00 16.51
N PRO A 99 -3.14 14.01 15.76
CA PRO A 99 -2.34 15.16 15.31
C PRO A 99 -1.65 15.95 16.41
N LEU A 100 -2.14 15.89 17.65
CA LEU A 100 -1.63 16.68 18.77
C LEU A 100 -0.54 15.96 19.57
N THR A 101 -0.46 14.63 19.49
CA THR A 101 0.42 13.82 20.35
C THR A 101 1.37 12.92 19.56
N ASP A 102 1.02 12.53 18.34
CA ASP A 102 1.91 11.74 17.49
C ASP A 102 3.10 12.59 17.01
N THR A 103 4.30 12.03 17.12
CA THR A 103 5.54 12.68 16.69
C THR A 103 5.78 12.55 15.19
N VAL A 104 5.20 11.53 14.55
CA VAL A 104 5.33 11.31 13.11
C VAL A 104 4.06 11.83 12.43
N PRO A 105 4.18 12.81 11.52
CA PRO A 105 3.02 13.33 10.82
C PRO A 105 2.46 12.27 9.87
N ILE A 106 1.13 12.20 9.79
CA ILE A 106 0.40 11.16 9.05
C ILE A 106 0.80 11.01 7.58
N HIS A 107 1.16 12.11 6.91
CA HIS A 107 1.55 12.07 5.51
C HIS A 107 2.85 11.27 5.29
N ALA A 108 3.75 11.25 6.27
CA ALA A 108 5.08 10.64 6.12
C ALA A 108 5.01 9.14 5.86
N TRP A 109 4.00 8.45 6.41
CA TRP A 109 3.81 7.02 6.23
C TRP A 109 2.61 6.67 5.35
N LEU A 110 1.71 7.62 5.06
CA LEU A 110 0.55 7.37 4.21
C LEU A 110 0.76 7.79 2.75
N HIS A 111 1.45 8.90 2.48
CA HIS A 111 1.71 9.35 1.10
C HIS A 111 2.55 8.38 0.27
N PRO A 112 3.56 7.66 0.82
CA PRO A 112 4.29 6.66 0.05
C PRO A 112 3.39 5.60 -0.61
N TRP A 113 2.21 5.33 -0.05
CA TRP A 113 1.25 4.38 -0.60
C TRP A 113 0.41 4.92 -1.76
N LEU A 114 0.39 6.23 -2.01
CA LEU A 114 -0.44 6.84 -3.06
C LEU A 114 -0.20 6.25 -4.45
N PRO A 115 1.04 6.01 -4.92
CA PRO A 115 1.28 5.45 -6.25
C PRO A 115 0.73 4.02 -6.42
N LEU A 116 0.76 3.20 -5.36
CA LEU A 116 0.29 1.81 -5.41
C LEU A 116 -1.20 1.66 -5.12
N MET A 117 -1.76 2.49 -4.25
CA MET A 117 -3.13 2.33 -3.76
C MET A 117 -4.12 3.28 -4.43
N GLY A 118 -3.70 4.45 -4.91
CA GLY A 118 -4.55 5.41 -5.59
C GLY A 118 -5.87 5.68 -4.86
N SER A 119 -7.00 5.49 -5.55
CA SER A 119 -8.34 5.72 -5.02
C SER A 119 -8.71 4.82 -3.84
N ARG A 120 -7.98 3.73 -3.60
CA ARG A 120 -8.23 2.85 -2.44
C ARG A 120 -8.05 3.60 -1.12
N LEU A 121 -7.25 4.66 -1.07
CA LEU A 121 -7.03 5.46 0.13
C LEU A 121 -8.11 6.53 0.36
N GLU A 122 -9.06 6.72 -0.56
CA GLU A 122 -10.00 7.85 -0.50
C GLU A 122 -10.87 7.89 0.76
N HIS A 123 -11.30 6.71 1.22
CA HIS A 123 -12.06 6.57 2.46
C HIS A 123 -11.31 7.07 3.71
N LEU A 124 -9.97 7.15 3.67
CA LEU A 124 -9.14 7.65 4.78
C LEU A 124 -9.12 9.19 4.86
N TRP A 125 -9.43 9.89 3.77
CA TRP A 125 -9.29 11.35 3.73
C TRP A 125 -10.27 12.08 4.64
N ALA A 126 -11.51 11.60 4.75
CA ALA A 126 -12.52 12.23 5.59
C ALA A 126 -12.16 12.16 7.10
N PRO A 127 -11.82 10.99 7.67
CA PRO A 127 -11.33 10.90 9.05
C PRO A 127 -10.12 11.80 9.33
N ILE A 128 -9.15 11.84 8.41
CA ILE A 128 -7.95 12.65 8.57
C ILE A 128 -8.30 14.13 8.61
N ARG A 129 -9.12 14.62 7.67
CA ARG A 129 -9.58 16.01 7.66
C ARG A 129 -10.31 16.39 8.96
N GLN A 130 -11.16 15.52 9.48
CA GLN A 130 -11.87 15.77 10.74
C GLN A 130 -10.93 15.91 11.94
N LYS A 131 -9.93 15.02 12.04
CA LYS A 131 -8.91 15.07 13.09
C LYS A 131 -8.05 16.33 12.98
N LEU A 132 -7.61 16.66 11.78
CA LEU A 132 -6.85 17.88 11.49
C LEU A 132 -7.64 19.14 11.85
N SER A 133 -8.90 19.24 11.42
CA SER A 133 -9.79 20.36 11.73
C SER A 133 -9.98 20.56 13.24
N THR A 134 -10.18 19.45 13.96
CA THR A 134 -10.33 19.46 15.42
C THR A 134 -9.04 19.85 16.14
N ALA A 135 -7.87 19.49 15.59
CA ALA A 135 -6.58 19.92 16.13
C ALA A 135 -6.32 21.40 15.87
N LEU A 136 -6.64 21.86 14.66
CA LEU A 136 -6.46 23.26 14.24
C LEU A 136 -7.28 24.23 15.08
N SER A 137 -8.48 23.85 15.54
CA SER A 137 -9.28 24.71 16.43
C SER A 137 -8.63 24.97 17.79
N LYS A 138 -7.68 24.12 18.21
CA LYS A 138 -6.92 24.27 19.46
C LYS A 138 -5.51 24.83 19.24
N TRP A 139 -5.08 24.96 17.99
CA TRP A 139 -3.72 25.38 17.67
C TRP A 139 -3.56 26.89 17.72
N HIS A 140 -2.38 27.32 18.17
CA HIS A 140 -2.03 28.74 18.16
C HIS A 140 -1.52 29.15 16.77
N PRO A 141 -1.94 30.28 16.18
CA PRO A 141 -1.50 30.71 14.84
C PRO A 141 0.02 30.88 14.66
N SER A 142 0.77 31.06 15.75
CA SER A 142 2.24 31.12 15.72
C SER A 142 2.92 29.76 15.71
N ASP A 143 2.17 28.66 15.82
CA ASP A 143 2.74 27.31 15.79
C ASP A 143 3.03 26.85 14.34
N ILE A 144 4.31 26.86 14.00
CA ILE A 144 4.80 26.49 12.66
C ILE A 144 4.59 24.98 12.39
N SER A 145 4.47 24.14 13.43
CA SER A 145 4.30 22.69 13.24
C SER A 145 2.99 22.36 12.53
N ALA A 146 1.94 23.16 12.75
CA ALA A 146 0.65 23.03 12.07
C ALA A 146 0.80 23.21 10.55
N MET A 147 1.57 24.21 10.12
CA MET A 147 1.80 24.49 8.71
C MET A 147 2.65 23.41 8.03
N LEU A 148 3.69 22.90 8.72
CA LEU A 148 4.49 21.78 8.23
C LEU A 148 3.65 20.50 8.10
N MET A 149 2.71 20.28 9.00
CA MET A 149 1.82 19.12 8.95
C MET A 149 0.80 19.19 7.81
N LEU A 150 0.26 20.39 7.52
CA LEU A 150 -0.78 20.60 6.51
C LEU A 150 -0.24 20.73 5.08
N LYS A 151 0.95 21.30 4.90
CA LYS A 151 1.52 21.58 3.56
C LYS A 151 1.50 20.36 2.61
N PRO A 152 1.81 19.13 3.05
CA PRO A 152 1.75 17.95 2.17
C PRO A 152 0.33 17.62 1.68
N TRP A 153 -0.70 17.95 2.46
CA TRP A 153 -2.08 17.60 2.17
C TRP A 153 -2.76 18.48 1.13
N VAL A 154 -2.18 19.65 0.82
CA VAL A 154 -2.76 20.62 -0.13
C VAL A 154 -3.06 19.94 -1.46
N ASN A 155 -2.08 19.22 -2.03
CA ASN A 155 -2.26 18.58 -3.34
C ASN A 155 -3.19 17.35 -3.28
N VAL A 156 -3.22 16.64 -2.15
CA VAL A 156 -4.07 15.44 -1.98
C VAL A 156 -5.54 15.82 -1.85
N PHE A 157 -5.85 16.86 -1.06
CA PHE A 157 -7.23 17.35 -0.93
C PHE A 157 -7.71 18.10 -2.18
N SER A 158 -6.82 18.79 -2.90
CA SER A 158 -7.17 19.39 -4.18
C SER A 158 -7.45 18.33 -5.27
N ALA A 159 -6.67 17.25 -5.33
CA ALA A 159 -6.89 16.17 -6.30
C ALA A 159 -8.19 15.39 -6.01
N GLY A 160 -8.54 15.18 -4.75
CA GLY A 160 -9.80 14.53 -4.36
C GLY A 160 -11.05 15.42 -4.49
N ALA A 161 -10.89 16.74 -4.55
CA ALA A 161 -12.00 17.69 -4.75
C ALA A 161 -12.35 17.92 -6.24
N TYR A 162 -11.42 17.62 -7.15
CA TYR A 162 -11.61 17.73 -8.60
C TYR A 162 -11.21 16.40 -9.26
N GLY A 163 -12.04 15.38 -9.07
CA GLY A 163 -11.89 14.11 -9.78
C GLY A 163 -11.98 14.33 -11.29
N GLY A 164 -10.87 14.03 -11.98
CA GLY A 164 -10.82 13.87 -13.43
C GLY A 164 -10.02 14.96 -14.14
N LEU A 165 -8.80 14.62 -14.54
CA LEU A 165 -8.33 14.65 -15.94
C LEU A 165 -6.93 14.01 -16.02
N PRO A 166 -6.60 13.32 -17.12
CA PRO A 166 -5.31 12.65 -17.27
C PRO A 166 -4.23 13.66 -17.65
N VAL A 167 -3.01 13.39 -17.22
CA VAL A 167 -1.78 13.77 -17.94
C VAL A 167 -0.96 12.52 -18.13
#